data_AF-A0A661P396-F1
#
_entry.id   AF-A0A661P396-F1
#
_cell.length_a   1.000
_cell.length_b   1.000
_cell.length_c   1.000
_cell.angle_alpha   90.00
_cell.angle_beta   90.00
_cell.angle_gamma   90.00
#
_symmetry.space_group_name_H-M   'P 1'
#
loop_
_entity.id
_entity.type
_entity.pdbx_description
1 polymer ?
#
loop_
_entity_poly.entity_id
_entity_poly.type
_entity_poly.pdbx_seq_one_letter_code
_entity_poly.pdbx_strand_id
1 'polypeptide(L)' 'MPRHIEQGVKDFLRTSFPVTNPFFADLLERFLIESGNLFKGPYLDIQLPFQPGKRRVDYFPDLPLPFIQQK' A
#
# COMPACT_ATOMS: atom_id res chain seq x y z
N MET A 1 -22.56 -9.01 -5.24
CA MET A 1 -22.22 -7.89 -4.34
C MET A 1 -20.73 -7.43 -4.34
N PRO A 2 -19.90 -7.66 -5.39
CA PRO A 2 -18.62 -6.91 -5.56
C PRO A 2 -18.68 -5.72 -6.54
N ARG A 3 -19.51 -5.83 -7.60
CA ARG A 3 -19.58 -4.84 -8.69
C ARG A 3 -19.95 -3.42 -8.25
N HIS A 4 -20.77 -3.27 -7.21
CA HIS A 4 -21.16 -1.95 -6.69
C HIS A 4 -20.02 -1.24 -5.96
N ILE A 5 -19.14 -1.98 -5.28
CA ILE A 5 -17.96 -1.41 -4.61
C ILE A 5 -16.95 -0.94 -5.65
N GLU A 6 -16.72 -1.76 -6.67
CA GLU A 6 -15.84 -1.39 -7.79
C GLU A 6 -16.34 -0.12 -8.50
N GLN A 7 -17.64 -0.05 -8.80
CA GLN A 7 -18.23 1.12 -9.43
C GLN A 7 -18.12 2.37 -8.54
N GLY A 8 -18.44 2.26 -7.25
CA GLY A 8 -18.34 3.38 -6.31
C GLY A 8 -16.92 3.93 -6.16
N VAL A 9 -15.90 3.06 -6.16
CA VAL A 9 -14.49 3.50 -6.13
C VAL A 9 -14.10 4.20 -7.43
N LYS A 10 -14.53 3.70 -8.59
CA LYS A 10 -14.27 4.37 -9.88
C LYS A 10 -14.90 5.75 -9.93
N ASP A 11 -16.14 5.88 -9.48
CA ASP A 11 -16.86 7.16 -9.49
C ASP A 11 -16.28 8.17 -8.47
N PHE A 12 -15.79 7.69 -7.33
CA PHE A 12 -15.05 8.52 -6.38
C PHE A 12 -13.72 9.03 -6.96
N LEU A 13 -12.94 8.17 -7.63
CA LEU A 13 -11.66 8.58 -8.23
C LEU A 13 -11.85 9.59 -9.36
N ARG A 14 -12.93 9.47 -10.15
CA ARG A 14 -13.26 10.45 -11.19
C ARG A 14 -13.64 11.83 -10.64
N THR A 15 -14.25 11.88 -9.45
CA THR A 15 -14.77 13.12 -8.85
C THR A 15 -13.78 13.79 -7.89
N SER A 16 -12.89 13.02 -7.27
CA SER A 16 -11.89 13.52 -6.31
C SER A 16 -10.65 14.12 -6.97
N PHE A 17 -10.33 13.74 -8.21
CA PHE A 17 -9.17 14.24 -8.94
C PHE A 17 -9.61 15.15 -10.10
N PRO A 18 -9.58 16.49 -9.95
CA PRO A 18 -9.88 17.39 -11.04
C PRO A 18 -8.82 17.21 -12.14
N VAL A 19 -9.22 16.64 -13.27
CA VAL A 19 -8.30 16.37 -14.36
C VAL A 19 -7.99 17.67 -15.11
N THR A 20 -6.89 18.30 -14.75
CA THR A 20 -6.46 19.58 -15.35
C THR A 20 -5.76 19.43 -16.70
N ASN A 21 -5.44 18.20 -17.11
CA ASN A 21 -4.79 17.89 -18.37
C ASN A 21 -5.55 16.76 -19.11
N PRO A 22 -6.00 16.96 -20.36
CA PRO A 22 -6.68 15.94 -21.17
C PRO A 22 -5.92 14.61 -21.26
N PHE A 23 -4.59 14.65 -21.28
CA PHE A 23 -3.75 13.44 -21.29
C PHE A 23 -3.93 12.60 -20.02
N PHE A 24 -4.08 13.24 -18.86
CA PHE A 24 -4.26 12.55 -17.59
C PHE A 24 -5.65 11.92 -17.46
N ALA A 25 -6.68 12.49 -18.11
CA ALA A 25 -8.02 11.92 -18.11
C ALA A 25 -8.04 10.57 -18.81
N ASP A 26 -7.38 10.49 -19.96
CA ASP A 26 -7.31 9.26 -20.75
C ASP A 26 -6.47 8.19 -20.03
N LEU A 27 -5.39 8.60 -19.36
CA LEU A 27 -4.60 7.70 -18.51
C LEU A 27 -5.43 7.14 -17.34
N LEU A 28 -6.19 8.00 -16.65
CA LEU A 28 -7.03 7.59 -15.53
C LEU A 28 -8.14 6.63 -15.98
N GLU A 29 -8.81 6.91 -17.10
CA GLU A 29 -9.83 6.01 -17.64
C GLU A 29 -9.26 4.65 -18.01
N ARG A 30 -8.10 4.61 -18.70
CA ARG A 30 -7.40 3.36 -19.01
C ARG A 30 -7.06 2.57 -17.74
N PHE A 31 -6.59 3.26 -16.70
CA PHE A 31 -6.28 2.65 -15.40
C PHE A 31 -7.51 2.06 -14.71
N LEU A 32 -8.67 2.72 -14.78
CA LEU A 32 -9.91 2.27 -14.15
C LEU A 32 -10.61 1.13 -14.92
N ILE A 33 -10.39 1.03 -16.23
CA ILE A 33 -10.97 -0.01 -17.09
C ILE A 33 -10.17 -1.32 -17.03
N GLU A 34 -8.84 -1.22 -16.92
CA GLU A 34 -7.96 -2.39 -16.93
C GLU A 34 -8.17 -3.27 -15.68
N SER A 35 -8.64 -4.49 -15.90
CA SER A 35 -8.90 -5.46 -14.84
C SER A 35 -7.64 -5.77 -14.06
N GLY A 36 -7.69 -5.61 -12.74
CA GLY A 36 -6.56 -5.87 -11.86
C GLY A 36 -5.67 -4.65 -11.59
N ASN A 37 -5.91 -3.48 -12.18
CA ASN A 37 -5.18 -2.26 -11.79
C ASN A 37 -5.72 -1.61 -10.52
N LEU A 38 -7.05 -1.56 -10.40
CA LEU A 38 -7.71 -1.00 -9.21
C LEU A 38 -7.84 -2.02 -8.07
N PHE A 39 -8.11 -3.29 -8.40
CA PHE A 39 -8.29 -4.37 -7.44
C PHE A 39 -7.23 -5.46 -7.67
N LYS A 40 -6.09 -5.33 -7.00
CA LYS A 40 -4.97 -6.28 -7.07
C LYS A 40 -5.25 -7.48 -6.14
N GLY A 41 -6.23 -8.32 -6.49
CA GLY A 41 -6.48 -9.62 -5.85
C GLY A 41 -6.73 -9.58 -4.32
N PRO A 42 -6.79 -10.73 -3.65
CA PRO A 42 -6.92 -10.78 -2.19
C PRO A 42 -5.63 -10.24 -1.55
N TYR A 43 -5.73 -9.16 -0.78
CA TYR A 43 -4.64 -8.70 0.07
C TYR A 43 -4.39 -9.75 1.15
N LEU A 44 -3.24 -10.41 1.08
CA LEU A 44 -2.83 -11.38 2.08
C LEU A 44 -2.24 -10.61 3.28
N ASP A 45 -3.06 -10.38 4.29
CA ASP A 45 -2.58 -9.93 5.59
C ASP A 45 -2.05 -11.14 6.37
N ILE A 46 -0.74 -11.38 6.26
CA ILE A 46 -0.05 -12.35 7.10
C ILE A 46 0.67 -11.63 8.22
N GLN A 47 0.24 -11.89 9.45
CA GLN A 47 1.03 -11.53 10.62
C GLN A 47 2.30 -12.37 10.60
N LEU A 48 3.42 -11.74 10.28
CA LEU A 48 4.72 -12.39 10.38
C LEU A 48 5.02 -12.66 11.86
N PRO A 49 5.36 -13.91 12.23
CA PRO A 49 5.70 -14.26 13.61
C PRO A 49 7.13 -13.76 13.91
N PHE A 50 7.28 -12.44 14.05
CA PHE A 50 8.55 -11.86 14.47
C PHE A 50 8.89 -12.39 15.86
N GLN A 51 10.03 -13.08 15.95
CA GLN A 51 10.58 -13.52 17.23
C GLN A 51 11.73 -12.59 17.63
N PRO A 52 11.86 -12.24 18.92
CA PRO A 52 13.04 -11.53 19.39
C PRO A 52 14.29 -12.35 19.08
N GLY A 53 15.27 -11.73 18.45
CA GLY A 53 16.56 -12.36 18.20
C GLY A 53 17.22 -12.75 19.51
N LYS A 54 17.62 -14.02 19.67
CA LYS A 54 18.32 -14.53 20.86
C LYS A 54 19.70 -13.89 21.08
N ARG A 55 20.26 -13.30 20.03
CA ARG A 55 21.57 -12.66 20.02
C ARG A 55 21.40 -11.16 20.20
N ARG A 56 21.75 -10.64 21.38
CA ARG A 56 22.02 -9.21 21.59
C ARG A 56 23.38 -8.88 20.96
N VAL A 57 23.46 -8.95 19.63
CA VAL A 57 24.66 -8.55 18.90
C VAL A 57 24.45 -7.10 18.48
N ASP A 58 25.36 -6.25 18.90
CA ASP A 58 25.43 -4.88 18.43
C ASP A 58 26.02 -4.91 17.02
N TYR A 59 25.15 -4.89 16.00
CA TYR A 59 25.56 -4.95 14.60
C TYR A 59 26.06 -3.60 14.09
N PHE A 60 25.91 -2.53 14.87
CA PHE A 60 26.22 -1.15 14.47
C PHE A 60 27.07 -0.45 15.54
N PRO A 61 28.38 -0.74 15.61
CA PRO A 61 29.25 -0.27 16.69
C PRO A 61 29.37 1.26 16.78
N ASP A 62 29.18 1.97 15.67
CA ASP A 62 29.32 3.43 15.59
C ASP A 62 27.98 4.19 15.77
N LEU A 63 26.87 3.48 15.95
CA LEU A 63 25.55 4.09 16.10
C LEU A 63 25.03 3.91 17.53
N PRO A 64 24.70 5.00 18.25
CA PRO A 64 24.01 4.87 19.53
C PRO A 64 22.59 4.36 19.28
N LEU A 65 22.32 3.09 19.64
CA LEU A 65 21.00 2.47 19.51
C LEU A 65 20.24 2.56 20.86
N PRO A 66 19.29 3.51 21.04
CA PRO A 66 18.63 3.76 22.32
C PRO A 66 17.65 2.65 22.76
N PHE A 67 17.42 1.65 21.91
CA PHE A 67 16.44 0.58 22.14
C PHE A 67 17.06 -0.75 22.62
N ILE A 68 18.40 -0.82 22.80
CA ILE A 68 19.03 -1.96 23.47
C ILE A 68 18.78 -1.79 24.98
N GLN A 69 17.56 -2.11 25.42
CA GLN A 69 17.16 -2.08 26.83
C GLN A 69 18.06 -3.03 27.64
N GLN A 70 18.89 -2.45 28.51
CA GLN A 70 19.60 -3.17 29.54
C GLN A 70 18.65 -3.49 30.70
N LYS A 71 18.23 -4.76 30.77
CA LYS A 71 17.98 -5.44 32.03
C LYS A 71 18.25 -6.93 31.85
#